data_AF-A0AAE9CZ31-F1
#
_entry.id   AF-A0AAE9CZ31-F1
#
_cell.length_a   1.000
_cell.length_b   1.000
_cell.length_c   1.000
_cell.angle_alpha   90.00
_cell.angle_beta   90.00
_cell.angle_gamma   90.00
#
_symmetry.space_group_name_H-M   'P 1'
#
loop_
_entity.id
_entity.type
_entity.pdbx_description
1 polymer ?
#
loop_
_entity_poly.entity_id
_entity_poly.type
_entity_poly.pdbx_seq_one_letter_code
_entity_poly.pdbx_strand_id
1 'polypeptide(L)'
;MEKSSRFAEKSDNVDLLGCYKYTVKLTGLDCTPCAAAKNGGSKIVGFLARLFAILVIISMFYRTFTFLGEEGKLLTLNWSESNVFGFMGFHAVVCSFCVMGWTANAFIPNYLKQLNQVRVLRVEPNDEIDEYSGLRKKAFFFSLPWLGTLAFTAIFNALQEKILISGAVEPAYKYSLFPALAFLVWIITFSCLAFYALVQFSMTREIEYFNKELQKASEEKKLKDHTVISEFSFRQKELIKLVKKANESLSSYAKVAPLFYIILYTKLLNDNINSYLMHIIILLLVL
;
A
#
# COMPACT_ATOMS: atom_id res chain seq x y z
N MET A 1 -35.21 13.55 15.70
CA MET A 1 -35.23 12.49 14.66
C MET A 1 -34.62 12.93 13.32
N GLU A 2 -34.75 14.20 12.91
CA GLU A 2 -34.23 14.72 11.63
C GLU A 2 -32.70 14.85 11.53
N LYS A 3 -32.00 14.98 12.68
CA LYS A 3 -30.52 15.06 12.74
C LYS A 3 -29.83 13.73 12.37
N SER A 4 -30.51 12.59 12.57
CA SER A 4 -29.95 11.26 12.29
C SER A 4 -29.97 10.93 10.79
N SER A 5 -30.99 11.38 10.05
CA SER A 5 -31.11 11.08 8.61
C SER A 5 -30.13 11.88 7.74
N ARG A 6 -29.89 13.16 8.02
CA ARG A 6 -28.86 13.97 7.35
C ARG A 6 -27.43 13.45 7.58
N PHE A 7 -27.17 12.86 8.74
CA PHE A 7 -25.87 12.27 9.06
C PHE A 7 -25.65 10.93 8.37
N ALA A 8 -26.69 10.09 8.25
CA ALA A 8 -26.63 8.86 7.47
C ALA A 8 -26.26 9.16 6.00
N GLU A 9 -26.91 10.14 5.39
CA GLU A 9 -26.74 10.52 3.98
C GLU A 9 -25.35 11.13 3.67
N LYS A 10 -24.77 11.91 4.60
CA LYS A 10 -23.41 12.46 4.46
C LYS A 10 -22.33 11.41 4.75
N SER A 11 -22.60 10.43 5.62
CA SER A 11 -21.66 9.34 5.93
C SER A 11 -21.49 8.34 4.78
N ASP A 12 -22.51 8.17 3.93
CA ASP A 12 -22.47 7.26 2.78
C ASP A 12 -21.53 7.72 1.65
N ASN A 13 -21.03 8.97 1.70
CA ASN A 13 -20.20 9.59 0.66
C ASN A 13 -18.74 9.89 1.08
N VAL A 14 -18.20 9.14 2.06
CA VAL A 14 -16.80 9.32 2.48
C VAL A 14 -15.86 8.78 1.41
N ASP A 15 -15.33 9.69 0.58
CA ASP A 15 -14.33 9.34 -0.43
C ASP A 15 -12.92 9.32 0.15
N LEU A 16 -12.56 8.19 0.78
CA LEU A 16 -11.23 7.96 1.35
C LEU A 16 -10.15 7.98 0.26
N LEU A 17 -10.39 7.27 -0.85
CA LEU A 17 -9.41 7.06 -1.91
C LEU A 17 -9.35 8.21 -2.93
N GLY A 18 -10.43 8.93 -3.19
CA GLY A 18 -10.44 10.01 -4.17
C GLY A 18 -9.99 9.53 -5.55
N CYS A 19 -9.03 10.26 -6.13
CA CYS A 19 -8.43 9.94 -7.42
C CYS A 19 -7.70 8.58 -7.47
N TYR A 20 -7.32 8.00 -6.32
CA TYR A 20 -6.62 6.71 -6.27
C TYR A 20 -7.49 5.52 -6.68
N LYS A 21 -8.81 5.71 -6.75
CA LYS A 21 -9.71 4.73 -7.37
C LYS A 21 -9.36 4.50 -8.84
N TYR A 22 -8.90 5.55 -9.53
CA TYR A 22 -8.52 5.46 -10.94
C TYR A 22 -7.11 4.89 -11.10
N THR A 23 -6.18 5.20 -10.20
CA THR A 23 -4.82 4.66 -10.29
C THR A 23 -4.81 3.14 -10.15
N VAL A 24 -5.64 2.58 -9.25
CA VAL A 24 -5.78 1.12 -9.12
C VAL A 24 -6.33 0.47 -10.38
N LYS A 25 -7.29 1.09 -11.07
CA LYS A 25 -7.77 0.58 -12.37
C LYS A 25 -6.66 0.55 -13.42
N LEU A 26 -5.83 1.59 -13.46
CA LEU A 26 -4.70 1.69 -14.38
C LEU A 26 -3.60 0.66 -14.11
N THR A 27 -3.49 0.12 -12.88
CA THR A 27 -2.52 -0.95 -12.59
C THR A 27 -2.82 -2.28 -13.29
N GLY A 28 -4.07 -2.49 -13.72
CA GLY A 28 -4.52 -3.81 -14.21
C GLY A 28 -4.74 -4.85 -13.11
N LEU A 29 -4.60 -4.48 -11.85
CA LEU A 29 -4.78 -5.36 -10.70
C LEU A 29 -6.16 -5.21 -10.04
N ASP A 30 -7.02 -4.34 -10.56
CA ASP A 30 -8.36 -4.10 -10.02
C ASP A 30 -9.26 -5.33 -10.22
N CYS A 31 -9.36 -6.14 -9.18
CA CYS A 31 -10.23 -7.31 -9.11
C CYS A 31 -11.59 -7.01 -8.46
N THR A 32 -12.01 -5.75 -8.37
CA THR A 32 -13.37 -5.39 -7.92
C THR A 32 -14.48 -6.16 -8.68
N PRO A 33 -14.37 -6.42 -9.99
CA PRO A 33 -15.32 -7.28 -10.69
C PRO A 33 -15.42 -8.71 -10.13
N CYS A 34 -14.35 -9.26 -9.55
CA CYS A 34 -14.39 -10.56 -8.86
C CYS A 34 -15.25 -10.49 -7.59
N ALA A 35 -15.16 -9.39 -6.84
CA ALA A 35 -16.01 -9.18 -5.66
C ALA A 35 -17.48 -9.02 -6.07
N ALA A 36 -17.74 -8.26 -7.14
CA ALA A 36 -19.09 -8.10 -7.69
C ALA A 36 -19.68 -9.44 -8.17
N ALA A 37 -18.88 -10.29 -8.82
CA ALA A 37 -19.32 -11.62 -9.27
C ALA A 37 -19.77 -12.55 -8.12
N LYS A 38 -19.23 -12.38 -6.91
CA LYS A 38 -19.69 -13.10 -5.71
C LYS A 38 -21.06 -12.64 -5.23
N ASN A 39 -21.45 -11.41 -5.56
CA ASN A 39 -22.70 -10.76 -5.13
C ASN A 39 -23.71 -10.58 -6.28
N GLY A 40 -23.67 -11.45 -7.31
CA GLY A 40 -24.63 -11.44 -8.42
C GLY A 40 -24.18 -10.73 -9.71
N GLY A 41 -22.94 -10.22 -9.76
CA GLY A 41 -22.34 -9.67 -10.98
C GLY A 41 -21.88 -10.73 -12.00
N SER A 42 -21.41 -10.28 -13.15
CA SER A 42 -20.93 -11.19 -14.22
C SER A 42 -19.67 -11.97 -13.81
N LYS A 43 -19.78 -13.30 -13.78
CA LYS A 43 -18.66 -14.20 -13.50
C LYS A 43 -17.55 -14.13 -14.56
N ILE A 44 -17.91 -13.88 -15.83
CA ILE A 44 -16.95 -13.78 -16.94
C ILE A 44 -16.05 -12.57 -16.77
N VAL A 45 -16.63 -11.40 -16.46
CA VAL A 45 -15.86 -10.17 -16.22
C VAL A 45 -14.94 -10.34 -15.02
N GLY A 46 -15.42 -10.99 -13.95
CA GLY A 46 -14.58 -11.34 -12.80
C GLY A 46 -13.41 -12.27 -13.16
N PHE A 47 -13.62 -13.25 -14.04
CA PHE A 47 -12.56 -14.13 -14.51
C PHE A 47 -11.52 -13.38 -15.36
N LEU A 48 -11.95 -12.55 -16.30
CA LEU A 48 -11.06 -11.75 -17.15
C LEU A 48 -10.22 -10.77 -16.34
N ALA A 49 -10.82 -10.08 -15.36
CA ALA A 49 -10.08 -9.18 -14.46
C ALA A 49 -8.98 -9.91 -13.69
N ARG A 50 -9.28 -11.12 -13.20
CA ARG A 50 -8.28 -11.96 -12.52
C ARG A 50 -7.17 -12.42 -13.46
N LEU A 51 -7.51 -12.81 -14.69
CA LEU A 51 -6.53 -13.24 -15.69
C LEU A 51 -5.57 -12.08 -16.02
N PHE A 52 -6.08 -10.88 -16.22
CA PHE A 52 -5.27 -9.69 -16.46
C PHE A 52 -4.34 -9.37 -15.28
N ALA A 53 -4.85 -9.43 -14.05
CA ALA A 53 -4.03 -9.25 -12.85
C ALA A 53 -2.89 -10.27 -12.74
N ILE A 54 -3.14 -11.54 -13.10
CA ILE A 54 -2.11 -12.58 -13.13
C ILE A 54 -1.02 -12.25 -14.15
N LEU A 55 -1.38 -11.78 -15.35
CA LEU A 55 -0.40 -11.37 -16.37
C LEU A 55 0.48 -10.20 -15.87
N VAL A 56 -0.12 -9.23 -15.19
CA VAL A 56 0.63 -8.12 -14.56
C VAL A 56 1.60 -8.66 -13.51
N ILE A 57 1.17 -9.56 -12.62
CA ILE A 57 2.03 -10.18 -11.60
C ILE A 57 3.20 -10.95 -12.25
N ILE A 58 2.94 -11.73 -13.30
CA ILE A 58 3.99 -12.44 -14.05
C ILE A 58 5.01 -11.46 -14.61
N SER A 59 4.58 -10.32 -15.16
CA SER A 59 5.48 -9.29 -15.66
C SER A 59 6.37 -8.66 -14.56
N MET A 60 5.84 -8.54 -13.34
CA MET A 60 6.62 -8.06 -12.18
C MET A 60 7.65 -9.09 -11.72
N PHE A 61 7.30 -10.38 -11.74
CA PHE A 61 8.27 -11.46 -11.49
C PHE A 61 9.36 -11.49 -12.56
N TYR A 62 8.99 -11.39 -13.84
CA TYR A 62 9.95 -11.31 -14.94
C TYR A 62 10.98 -10.20 -14.68
N ARG A 63 10.51 -8.96 -14.43
CA ARG A 63 11.39 -7.82 -14.11
C ARG A 63 12.30 -8.10 -12.90
N THR A 64 11.74 -8.66 -11.83
CA THR A 64 12.46 -8.98 -10.60
C THR A 64 13.60 -9.96 -10.86
N PHE A 65 13.31 -11.06 -11.56
CA PHE A 65 14.30 -12.09 -11.86
C PHE A 65 15.31 -11.63 -12.90
N THR A 66 14.95 -10.76 -13.84
CA THR A 66 15.93 -10.16 -14.75
C THR A 66 16.96 -9.36 -13.97
N PHE A 67 16.55 -8.48 -13.05
CA PHE A 67 17.52 -7.73 -12.23
C PHE A 67 18.35 -8.62 -11.32
N LEU A 68 17.73 -9.60 -10.65
CA LEU A 68 18.45 -10.52 -9.74
C LEU A 68 19.38 -11.51 -10.47
N GLY A 69 19.12 -11.77 -11.75
CA GLY A 69 19.93 -12.62 -12.60
C GLY A 69 21.15 -11.92 -13.21
N GLU A 70 21.26 -10.59 -13.07
CA GLU A 70 22.45 -9.86 -13.50
C GLU A 70 23.65 -10.21 -12.61
N GLU A 71 24.69 -10.78 -13.22
CA GLU A 71 25.87 -11.23 -12.52
C GLU A 71 26.84 -10.07 -12.23
N GLY A 72 27.29 -9.98 -10.99
CA GLY A 72 28.34 -9.07 -10.57
C GLY A 72 29.15 -9.70 -9.46
N LYS A 73 30.47 -9.50 -9.46
CA LYS A 73 31.30 -9.91 -8.31
C LYS A 73 30.74 -9.28 -7.04
N LEU A 74 30.79 -10.02 -5.93
CA LEU A 74 30.32 -9.54 -4.62
C LEU A 74 30.92 -8.15 -4.32
N LEU A 75 30.12 -7.26 -3.74
CA LEU A 75 30.51 -5.89 -3.37
C LEU A 75 30.90 -4.97 -4.54
N THR A 76 30.59 -5.33 -5.79
CA THR A 76 30.68 -4.40 -6.92
C THR A 76 29.43 -3.54 -7.04
N LEU A 77 29.55 -2.42 -7.77
CA LEU A 77 28.42 -1.56 -8.10
C LEU A 77 27.32 -2.34 -8.86
N ASN A 78 27.70 -3.26 -9.74
CA ASN A 78 26.73 -4.10 -10.46
C ASN A 78 25.96 -5.02 -9.53
N TRP A 79 26.65 -5.61 -8.54
CA TRP A 79 26.01 -6.42 -7.52
C TRP A 79 25.05 -5.58 -6.65
N SER A 80 25.44 -4.38 -6.22
CA SER A 80 24.55 -3.54 -5.42
C SER A 80 23.33 -3.05 -6.22
N GLU A 81 23.53 -2.61 -7.46
CA GLU A 81 22.44 -2.19 -8.37
C GLU A 81 21.46 -3.33 -8.63
N SER A 82 21.94 -4.53 -8.99
CA SER A 82 21.13 -5.74 -9.19
C SER A 82 20.24 -6.04 -7.98
N ASN A 83 20.80 -5.97 -6.77
CA ASN A 83 20.05 -6.24 -5.55
C ASN A 83 19.01 -5.17 -5.24
N VAL A 84 19.36 -3.89 -5.41
CA VAL A 84 18.42 -2.78 -5.18
C VAL A 84 17.25 -2.87 -6.15
N PHE A 85 17.50 -2.97 -7.46
CA PHE A 85 16.43 -3.05 -8.46
C PHE A 85 15.66 -4.36 -8.40
N GLY A 86 16.33 -5.48 -8.09
CA GLY A 86 15.69 -6.77 -7.83
C GLY A 86 14.73 -6.69 -6.65
N PHE A 87 15.15 -6.07 -5.54
CA PHE A 87 14.26 -5.86 -4.39
C PHE A 87 13.09 -4.93 -4.71
N MET A 88 13.34 -3.83 -5.43
CA MET A 88 12.26 -2.94 -5.90
C MET A 88 11.24 -3.70 -6.76
N GLY A 89 11.71 -4.63 -7.60
CA GLY A 89 10.86 -5.56 -8.33
C GLY A 89 10.04 -6.46 -7.40
N PHE A 90 10.67 -7.08 -6.40
CA PHE A 90 9.99 -7.94 -5.44
C PHE A 90 8.95 -7.19 -4.60
N HIS A 91 9.26 -5.96 -4.18
CA HIS A 91 8.31 -5.08 -3.51
C HIS A 91 7.10 -4.79 -4.40
N ALA A 92 7.32 -4.57 -5.71
CA ALA A 92 6.23 -4.40 -6.68
C ALA A 92 5.38 -5.67 -6.85
N VAL A 93 5.99 -6.86 -6.83
CA VAL A 93 5.27 -8.15 -6.82
C VAL A 93 4.35 -8.24 -5.61
N VAL A 94 4.86 -7.93 -4.42
CA VAL A 94 4.05 -7.94 -3.19
C VAL A 94 2.93 -6.90 -3.24
N CYS A 95 3.23 -5.68 -3.67
CA CYS A 95 2.23 -4.65 -3.89
C CYS A 95 1.14 -5.14 -4.84
N SER A 96 1.53 -5.90 -5.87
CA SER A 96 0.59 -6.45 -6.84
C SER A 96 -0.39 -7.44 -6.19
N PHE A 97 0.11 -8.36 -5.38
CA PHE A 97 -0.73 -9.28 -4.59
C PHE A 97 -1.63 -8.54 -3.60
N CYS A 98 -1.12 -7.49 -2.95
CA CYS A 98 -1.90 -6.68 -2.01
C CYS A 98 -3.07 -5.98 -2.72
N VAL A 99 -2.80 -5.25 -3.81
CA VAL A 99 -3.84 -4.54 -4.58
C VAL A 99 -4.86 -5.51 -5.14
N MET A 100 -4.42 -6.62 -5.74
CA MET A 100 -5.30 -7.68 -6.23
C MET A 100 -6.16 -8.25 -5.10
N GLY A 101 -5.56 -8.59 -3.95
CA GLY A 101 -6.25 -9.17 -2.81
C GLY A 101 -7.26 -8.21 -2.16
N TRP A 102 -6.89 -6.94 -2.00
CA TRP A 102 -7.76 -5.92 -1.41
C TRP A 102 -8.98 -5.62 -2.31
N THR A 103 -8.78 -5.54 -3.63
CA THR A 103 -9.88 -5.30 -4.58
C THR A 103 -10.77 -6.53 -4.77
N ALA A 104 -10.20 -7.74 -4.88
CA ALA A 104 -10.95 -9.00 -5.01
C ALA A 104 -11.86 -9.32 -3.81
N ASN A 105 -11.53 -8.79 -2.64
CA ASN A 105 -12.27 -8.99 -1.39
C ASN A 105 -13.09 -7.77 -0.96
N ALA A 106 -13.21 -6.75 -1.81
CA ALA A 106 -13.90 -5.50 -1.51
C ALA A 106 -13.47 -4.89 -0.15
N PHE A 107 -12.16 -4.93 0.13
CA PHE A 107 -11.60 -4.51 1.41
C PHE A 107 -11.98 -3.06 1.76
N ILE A 108 -11.76 -2.11 0.85
CA ILE A 108 -12.01 -0.70 1.08
C ILE A 108 -13.51 -0.41 1.35
N PRO A 109 -14.47 -0.88 0.53
CA PRO A 109 -15.90 -0.76 0.86
C PRO A 109 -16.26 -1.33 2.23
N ASN A 110 -15.74 -2.52 2.56
CA ASN A 110 -16.01 -3.17 3.85
C ASN A 110 -15.40 -2.40 5.03
N TYR A 111 -14.22 -1.82 4.84
CA TYR A 111 -13.55 -0.96 5.82
C TYR A 111 -14.36 0.33 6.05
N LEU A 112 -14.77 1.01 4.98
CA LEU A 112 -15.56 2.25 5.07
C LEU A 112 -16.90 2.01 5.77
N LYS A 113 -17.56 0.89 5.49
CA LYS A 113 -18.80 0.51 6.19
C LYS A 113 -18.59 0.39 7.71
N GLN A 114 -17.49 -0.23 8.14
CA GLN A 114 -17.17 -0.36 9.57
C GLN A 114 -16.72 0.96 10.19
N LEU A 115 -15.95 1.76 9.45
CA LEU A 115 -15.56 3.10 9.88
C LEU A 115 -16.81 3.94 10.13
N ASN A 116 -17.77 3.95 9.20
CA ASN A 116 -19.04 4.65 9.37
C ASN A 116 -19.83 4.17 10.59
N GLN A 117 -19.84 2.87 10.89
CA GLN A 117 -20.46 2.34 12.12
C GLN A 117 -19.85 2.95 13.38
N VAL A 118 -18.53 3.12 13.41
CA VAL A 118 -17.84 3.80 14.52
C VAL A 118 -18.17 5.30 14.56
N ARG A 119 -18.25 5.96 13.40
CA ARG A 119 -18.50 7.41 13.32
C ARG A 119 -19.89 7.81 13.79
N VAL A 120 -20.90 6.98 13.53
CA VAL A 120 -22.28 7.23 14.01
C VAL A 120 -22.35 7.21 15.55
N LEU A 121 -21.38 6.58 16.21
CA LEU A 121 -21.26 6.54 17.67
C LEU A 121 -20.45 7.71 18.26
N ARG A 122 -20.05 8.70 17.45
CA ARG A 122 -19.37 9.91 17.93
C ARG A 122 -20.32 10.74 18.80
N VAL A 123 -19.76 11.42 19.80
CA VAL A 123 -20.52 12.34 20.66
C VAL A 123 -20.75 13.65 19.90
N GLU A 124 -19.69 14.16 19.26
CA GLU A 124 -19.73 15.35 18.41
C GLU A 124 -19.27 14.99 16.99
N PRO A 125 -19.97 15.44 15.94
CA PRO A 125 -19.50 15.25 14.58
C PRO A 125 -18.34 16.20 14.28
N ASN A 126 -17.38 15.72 13.50
CA ASN A 126 -16.21 16.50 13.10
C ASN A 126 -15.90 16.25 11.62
N ASP A 127 -16.18 17.24 10.77
CA ASP A 127 -15.96 17.15 9.32
C ASP A 127 -14.47 17.25 8.95
N GLU A 128 -13.64 17.90 9.78
CA GLU A 128 -12.20 18.07 9.52
C GLU A 128 -11.46 16.73 9.58
N ILE A 129 -11.79 15.87 10.55
CA ILE A 129 -11.21 14.52 10.68
C ILE A 129 -11.62 13.59 9.52
N ASP A 130 -12.73 13.92 8.85
CA ASP A 130 -13.27 13.16 7.74
C ASP A 130 -12.76 13.66 6.38
N GLU A 131 -12.08 14.81 6.34
CA GLU A 131 -11.44 15.32 5.14
C GLU A 131 -10.07 14.66 4.90
N TYR A 132 -9.96 13.91 3.80
CA TYR A 132 -8.74 13.20 3.41
C TYR A 132 -7.94 13.87 2.28
N SER A 133 -8.39 15.04 1.79
CA SER A 133 -7.80 15.73 0.63
C SER A 133 -6.30 16.03 0.81
N GLY A 134 -5.92 16.58 1.96
CA GLY A 134 -4.53 16.90 2.29
C GLY A 134 -3.65 15.66 2.38
N LEU A 135 -4.17 14.56 2.95
CA LEU A 135 -3.43 13.31 3.05
C LEU A 135 -3.19 12.68 1.67
N ARG A 136 -4.18 12.75 0.78
CA ARG A 136 -4.01 12.33 -0.63
C ARG A 136 -2.93 13.15 -1.31
N LYS A 137 -2.95 14.48 -1.20
CA LYS A 137 -1.90 15.33 -1.79
C LYS A 137 -0.51 14.94 -1.28
N LYS A 138 -0.35 14.75 0.03
CA LYS A 138 0.92 14.29 0.62
C LYS A 138 1.37 12.97 0.03
N ALA A 139 0.51 11.95 0.00
CA ALA A 139 0.84 10.64 -0.57
C ALA A 139 1.32 10.75 -2.03
N PHE A 140 0.68 11.58 -2.85
CA PHE A 140 1.12 11.86 -4.22
C PHE A 140 2.50 12.51 -4.29
N PHE A 141 2.75 13.58 -3.55
CA PHE A 141 4.05 14.26 -3.58
C PHE A 141 5.19 13.37 -3.09
N PHE A 142 4.95 12.54 -2.07
CA PHE A 142 5.95 11.58 -1.58
C PHE A 142 6.27 10.46 -2.59
N SER A 143 5.42 10.20 -3.58
CA SER A 143 5.70 9.17 -4.60
C SER A 143 6.46 9.68 -5.83
N LEU A 144 6.58 11.00 -6.00
CA LEU A 144 7.25 11.60 -7.15
C LEU A 144 8.76 11.33 -7.20
N PRO A 145 9.53 11.38 -6.08
CA PRO A 145 10.93 11.00 -6.11
C PRO A 145 11.14 9.57 -6.60
N TRP A 146 10.26 8.66 -6.21
CA TRP A 146 10.30 7.26 -6.66
C TRP A 146 10.07 7.13 -8.16
N LEU A 147 9.07 7.86 -8.69
CA LEU A 147 8.85 7.93 -10.14
C LEU A 147 10.08 8.46 -10.87
N GLY A 148 10.66 9.56 -10.38
CA GLY A 148 11.84 10.19 -10.97
C GLY A 148 12.99 9.20 -11.08
N THR A 149 13.31 8.49 -9.99
CA THR A 149 14.36 7.49 -9.97
C THR A 149 14.07 6.34 -10.94
N LEU A 150 12.86 5.77 -10.93
CA LEU A 150 12.50 4.65 -11.81
C LEU A 150 12.47 5.04 -13.30
N ALA A 151 11.94 6.22 -13.62
CA ALA A 151 11.88 6.71 -14.99
C ALA A 151 13.28 7.05 -15.52
N PHE A 152 14.08 7.77 -14.72
CA PHE A 152 15.45 8.11 -15.09
C PHE A 152 16.29 6.87 -15.36
N THR A 153 16.30 5.92 -14.41
CA THR A 153 17.08 4.68 -14.52
C THR A 153 16.63 3.84 -15.71
N ALA A 154 15.32 3.69 -15.93
CA ALA A 154 14.83 2.91 -17.06
C ALA A 154 15.11 3.54 -18.43
N ILE A 155 14.96 4.87 -18.56
CA ILE A 155 15.27 5.59 -19.81
C ILE A 155 16.78 5.58 -20.06
N PHE A 156 17.58 5.88 -19.05
CA PHE A 156 19.04 5.86 -19.16
C PHE A 156 19.55 4.48 -19.59
N ASN A 157 19.08 3.42 -18.94
CA ASN A 157 19.47 2.05 -19.28
C ASN A 157 19.04 1.67 -20.70
N ALA A 158 17.84 2.07 -21.14
CA ALA A 158 17.39 1.83 -22.50
C ALA A 158 18.24 2.58 -23.55
N LEU A 159 18.66 3.82 -23.27
CA LEU A 159 19.51 4.60 -24.17
C LEU A 159 20.95 4.07 -24.25
N GLN A 160 21.43 3.44 -23.19
CA GLN A 160 22.77 2.86 -23.12
C GLN A 160 22.80 1.38 -23.54
N GLU A 161 21.66 0.82 -23.95
CA GLU A 161 21.51 -0.59 -24.33
C GLU A 161 21.86 -1.56 -23.18
N LYS A 162 21.55 -1.18 -21.95
CA LYS A 162 21.88 -1.92 -20.72
C LYS A 162 20.66 -2.28 -19.90
N ILE A 163 20.81 -3.26 -19.03
CA ILE A 163 19.82 -3.61 -17.99
C ILE A 163 20.10 -2.84 -16.70
N LEU A 164 21.37 -2.72 -16.33
CA LEU A 164 21.89 -1.98 -15.18
C LEU A 164 22.87 -0.89 -15.63
N ILE A 165 22.99 0.20 -14.87
CA ILE A 165 23.86 1.34 -15.23
C ILE A 165 25.32 0.86 -15.38
N SER A 166 25.77 0.04 -14.43
CA SER A 166 27.11 -0.55 -14.40
C SER A 166 27.24 -1.86 -15.18
N GLY A 167 26.17 -2.35 -15.80
CA GLY A 167 26.12 -3.60 -16.54
C GLY A 167 26.74 -3.53 -17.94
N ALA A 168 26.81 -4.70 -18.59
CA ALA A 168 27.22 -4.84 -19.98
C ALA A 168 26.10 -4.46 -20.95
N VAL A 169 26.46 -4.24 -22.21
CA VAL A 169 25.50 -4.03 -23.30
C VAL A 169 24.78 -5.35 -23.59
N GLU A 170 23.47 -5.28 -23.67
CA GLU A 170 22.57 -6.42 -23.80
C GLU A 170 21.69 -6.27 -25.05
N PRO A 171 21.18 -7.37 -25.62
CA PRO A 171 20.32 -7.29 -26.80
C PRO A 171 18.99 -6.58 -26.49
N ALA A 172 18.49 -5.83 -27.49
CA ALA A 172 17.35 -4.91 -27.36
C ALA A 172 16.12 -5.49 -26.67
N TYR A 173 15.79 -6.77 -26.91
CA TYR A 173 14.62 -7.40 -26.32
C TYR A 173 14.65 -7.49 -24.78
N LYS A 174 15.84 -7.44 -24.16
CA LYS A 174 15.97 -7.50 -22.70
C LYS A 174 15.66 -6.17 -22.01
N TYR A 175 16.08 -5.03 -22.58
CA TYR A 175 15.90 -3.72 -21.94
C TYR A 175 14.73 -2.89 -22.51
N SER A 176 14.25 -3.16 -23.73
CA SER A 176 13.27 -2.29 -24.40
C SER A 176 11.94 -2.16 -23.66
N LEU A 177 11.54 -3.19 -22.91
CA LEU A 177 10.29 -3.21 -22.13
C LEU A 177 10.43 -2.51 -20.75
N PHE A 178 11.65 -2.21 -20.32
CA PHE A 178 11.94 -1.74 -18.96
C PHE A 178 11.35 -0.37 -18.63
N PRO A 179 11.30 0.62 -19.55
CA PRO A 179 10.61 1.88 -19.31
C PRO A 179 9.12 1.70 -19.00
N ALA A 180 8.42 0.88 -19.79
CA ALA A 180 7.01 0.58 -19.57
C ALA A 180 6.79 -0.15 -18.23
N LEU A 181 7.63 -1.14 -17.93
CA LEU A 181 7.58 -1.86 -16.66
C LEU A 181 7.95 -0.96 -15.47
N ALA A 182 8.81 0.05 -15.64
CA ALA A 182 9.20 0.97 -14.58
C ALA A 182 8.02 1.89 -14.21
N PHE A 183 7.31 2.38 -15.21
CA PHE A 183 6.06 3.12 -14.99
C PHE A 183 5.00 2.25 -14.31
N LEU A 184 4.86 0.99 -14.75
CA LEU A 184 3.92 0.03 -14.15
C LEU A 184 4.28 -0.28 -12.69
N VAL A 185 5.56 -0.49 -12.38
CA VAL A 185 6.05 -0.65 -11.00
C VAL A 185 5.68 0.56 -10.16
N TRP A 186 5.94 1.78 -10.65
CA TRP A 186 5.61 3.00 -9.92
C TRP A 186 4.12 3.09 -9.60
N ILE A 187 3.24 2.93 -10.59
CA ILE A 187 1.79 3.07 -10.35
C ILE A 187 1.24 1.99 -9.42
N ILE A 188 1.80 0.77 -9.45
CA ILE A 188 1.46 -0.33 -8.54
C ILE A 188 1.90 -0.02 -7.11
N THR A 189 3.19 0.29 -6.90
CA THR A 189 3.72 0.54 -5.55
C THR A 189 3.08 1.78 -4.94
N PHE A 190 2.88 2.82 -5.76
CA PHE A 190 2.18 4.03 -5.36
C PHE A 190 0.74 3.78 -4.92
N SER A 191 -0.03 3.06 -5.74
CA SER A 191 -1.44 2.77 -5.42
C SER A 191 -1.55 1.91 -4.16
N CYS A 192 -0.68 0.91 -4.02
CA CYS A 192 -0.63 0.07 -2.83
C CYS A 192 -0.29 0.87 -1.57
N LEU A 193 0.74 1.71 -1.62
CA LEU A 193 1.16 2.54 -0.49
C LEU A 193 0.10 3.58 -0.13
N ALA A 194 -0.53 4.22 -1.12
CA ALA A 194 -1.62 5.17 -0.90
C ALA A 194 -2.81 4.48 -0.19
N PHE A 195 -3.19 3.27 -0.62
CA PHE A 195 -4.24 2.49 0.03
C PHE A 195 -3.88 2.17 1.49
N TYR A 196 -2.67 1.65 1.71
CA TYR A 196 -2.18 1.31 3.05
C TYR A 196 -2.17 2.53 3.97
N ALA A 197 -1.56 3.63 3.53
CA ALA A 197 -1.42 4.84 4.32
C ALA A 197 -2.79 5.47 4.62
N LEU A 198 -3.67 5.62 3.62
CA LEU A 198 -4.98 6.23 3.82
C LEU A 198 -5.81 5.46 4.86
N VAL A 199 -5.80 4.13 4.81
CA VAL A 199 -6.52 3.30 5.78
C VAL A 199 -5.90 3.40 7.18
N GLN A 200 -4.57 3.37 7.29
CA GLN A 200 -3.89 3.52 8.58
C GLN A 200 -4.18 4.89 9.21
N PHE A 201 -3.98 5.97 8.46
CA PHE A 201 -4.26 7.32 8.95
C PHE A 201 -5.74 7.54 9.28
N SER A 202 -6.68 6.97 8.51
CA SER A 202 -8.10 7.08 8.85
C SER A 202 -8.44 6.37 10.17
N MET A 203 -7.81 5.22 10.45
CA MET A 203 -7.94 4.56 11.75
C MET A 203 -7.32 5.40 12.87
N THR A 204 -6.08 5.87 12.69
CA THR A 204 -5.37 6.65 13.71
C THR A 204 -6.13 7.93 14.06
N ARG A 205 -6.64 8.67 13.07
CA ARG A 205 -7.44 9.88 13.31
C ARG A 205 -8.71 9.58 14.11
N GLU A 206 -9.38 8.46 13.84
CA GLU A 206 -10.58 8.08 14.59
C GLU A 206 -10.25 7.72 16.04
N ILE A 207 -9.15 6.99 16.27
CA ILE A 207 -8.68 6.62 17.62
C ILE A 207 -8.28 7.87 18.40
N GLU A 208 -7.53 8.79 17.80
CA GLU A 208 -7.16 10.06 18.42
C GLU A 208 -8.40 10.91 18.76
N TYR A 209 -9.38 10.94 17.87
CA TYR A 209 -10.62 11.68 18.12
C TYR A 209 -11.43 11.06 19.27
N PHE A 210 -11.58 9.73 19.29
CA PHE A 210 -12.20 9.01 20.40
C PHE A 210 -11.49 9.32 21.73
N ASN A 211 -10.16 9.31 21.75
CA ASN A 211 -9.39 9.61 22.96
C ASN A 211 -9.61 11.05 23.44
N LYS A 212 -9.71 12.03 22.53
CA LYS A 212 -10.04 13.42 22.87
C LYS A 212 -11.43 13.55 23.47
N GLU A 213 -12.44 12.90 22.88
CA GLU A 213 -13.81 12.90 23.41
C GLU A 213 -13.88 12.23 24.80
N LEU A 214 -13.19 11.11 24.99
CA LEU A 214 -13.11 10.41 26.27
C LEU A 214 -12.42 11.27 27.34
N GLN A 215 -11.34 11.96 26.99
CA GLN A 215 -10.65 12.88 27.88
C GLN A 215 -11.56 14.04 28.29
N LYS A 216 -12.24 14.68 27.34
CA LYS A 216 -13.21 15.76 27.61
C LYS A 216 -14.34 15.28 28.53
N ALA A 217 -14.90 14.10 28.28
CA ALA A 217 -15.95 13.52 29.12
C ALA A 217 -15.46 13.20 30.56
N SER A 218 -14.19 12.82 30.70
CA SER A 218 -13.54 12.60 32.00
C SER A 218 -13.39 13.92 32.77
N GLU A 219 -12.87 14.96 32.13
CA GLU A 219 -12.69 16.30 32.71
C GLU A 219 -14.03 16.92 33.15
N GLU A 220 -15.08 16.73 32.35
CA GLU A 220 -16.45 17.17 32.65
C GLU A 220 -17.19 16.28 33.66
N LYS A 221 -16.54 15.23 34.20
CA LYS A 221 -17.11 14.26 35.16
C LYS A 221 -18.37 13.54 34.65
N LYS A 222 -18.62 13.53 33.33
CA LYS A 222 -19.75 12.85 32.69
C LYS A 222 -19.66 11.33 32.76
N LEU A 223 -18.43 10.80 32.91
CA LEU A 223 -18.17 9.38 33.04
C LEU A 223 -18.76 8.75 34.32
N LYS A 224 -19.34 9.52 35.26
CA LYS A 224 -20.05 8.92 36.40
C LYS A 224 -21.39 8.30 36.01
N ASP A 225 -21.95 8.71 34.87
CA ASP A 225 -23.17 8.13 34.33
C ASP A 225 -22.86 6.78 33.66
N HIS A 226 -23.54 5.74 34.11
CA HIS A 226 -23.41 4.39 33.58
C HIS A 226 -23.78 4.31 32.08
N THR A 227 -24.71 5.15 31.63
CA THR A 227 -25.11 5.24 30.22
C THR A 227 -23.96 5.73 29.36
N VAL A 228 -23.30 6.81 29.80
CA VAL A 228 -22.17 7.42 29.10
C VAL A 228 -20.98 6.45 29.02
N ILE A 229 -20.63 5.78 30.13
CA ILE A 229 -19.58 4.74 30.12
C ILE A 229 -19.92 3.62 29.14
N SER A 230 -21.18 3.17 29.13
CA SER A 230 -21.61 2.07 28.27
C SER A 230 -21.47 2.42 26.78
N GLU A 231 -21.85 3.64 26.39
CA GLU A 231 -21.70 4.16 25.02
C GLU A 231 -20.23 4.23 24.58
N PHE A 232 -19.35 4.79 25.43
CA PHE A 232 -17.91 4.82 25.16
C PHE A 232 -17.31 3.40 25.04
N SER A 233 -17.71 2.48 25.92
CA SER A 233 -17.27 1.09 25.90
C SER A 233 -17.72 0.37 24.62
N PHE A 234 -18.95 0.62 24.18
CA PHE A 234 -19.48 0.05 22.94
C PHE A 234 -18.72 0.56 21.72
N ARG A 235 -18.45 1.87 21.63
CA ARG A 235 -17.64 2.43 20.54
C ARG A 235 -16.20 1.92 20.57
N GLN A 236 -15.59 1.78 21.75
CA GLN A 236 -14.25 1.20 21.89
C GLN A 236 -14.19 -0.23 21.35
N LYS A 237 -15.22 -1.05 21.62
CA LYS A 237 -15.33 -2.40 21.07
C LYS A 237 -15.37 -2.39 19.53
N GLU A 238 -16.19 -1.52 18.93
CA GLU A 238 -16.27 -1.43 17.47
C GLU A 238 -14.99 -0.85 16.85
N LEU A 239 -14.29 0.07 17.54
CA LEU A 239 -12.94 0.54 17.17
C LEU A 239 -11.91 -0.59 17.14
N ILE A 240 -11.84 -1.40 18.20
CA ILE A 240 -10.92 -2.55 18.27
C ILE A 240 -11.19 -3.52 17.12
N LYS A 241 -12.47 -3.78 16.82
CA LYS A 241 -12.89 -4.64 15.72
C LYS A 241 -12.51 -4.08 14.35
N LEU A 242 -12.66 -2.77 14.14
CA LEU A 242 -12.21 -2.06 12.94
C LEU A 242 -10.70 -2.24 12.74
N VAL A 243 -9.92 -1.95 13.79
CA VAL A 243 -8.45 -2.07 13.76
C VAL A 243 -8.01 -3.50 13.48
N LYS A 244 -8.62 -4.49 14.15
CA LYS A 244 -8.29 -5.91 13.94
C LYS A 244 -8.51 -6.33 12.49
N LYS A 245 -9.68 -6.04 11.91
CA LYS A 245 -10.01 -6.43 10.53
C LYS A 245 -9.17 -5.70 9.49
N ALA A 246 -8.89 -4.42 9.71
CA ALA A 246 -8.00 -3.66 8.85
C ALA A 246 -6.58 -4.24 8.90
N ASN A 247 -6.05 -4.50 10.09
CA ASN A 247 -4.71 -5.08 10.25
C ASN A 247 -4.61 -6.50 9.69
N GLU A 248 -5.64 -7.35 9.82
CA GLU A 248 -5.66 -8.67 9.16
C GLU A 248 -5.45 -8.53 7.65
N SER A 249 -6.15 -7.59 7.02
CA SER A 249 -6.07 -7.32 5.58
C SER A 249 -4.76 -6.66 5.15
N LEU A 250 -4.25 -5.72 5.95
CA LEU A 250 -3.02 -4.95 5.68
C LEU A 250 -1.74 -5.70 6.10
N SER A 251 -1.84 -6.75 6.93
CA SER A 251 -0.69 -7.50 7.43
C SER A 251 0.13 -8.15 6.31
N SER A 252 -0.51 -8.46 5.19
CA SER A 252 0.13 -8.98 3.97
C SER A 252 1.23 -8.05 3.46
N TYR A 253 0.99 -6.73 3.47
CA TYR A 253 1.98 -5.72 3.11
C TYR A 253 3.04 -5.53 4.21
N ALA A 254 2.60 -5.42 5.48
CA ALA A 254 3.48 -5.15 6.61
C ALA A 254 4.50 -6.28 6.88
N LYS A 255 4.15 -7.55 6.60
CA LYS A 255 5.03 -8.71 6.78
C LYS A 255 6.16 -8.79 5.75
N VAL A 256 6.09 -8.02 4.66
CA VAL A 256 7.11 -8.05 3.60
C VAL A 256 8.24 -7.06 3.84
N ALA A 257 8.00 -5.94 4.55
CA ALA A 257 9.06 -4.98 4.85
C ALA A 257 10.29 -5.61 5.55
N PRO A 258 10.15 -6.55 6.50
CA PRO A 258 11.28 -7.29 7.08
C PRO A 258 12.02 -8.22 6.11
N LEU A 259 11.43 -8.60 4.98
CA LEU A 259 12.10 -9.45 3.98
C LEU A 259 13.26 -8.73 3.30
N PHE A 260 13.30 -7.39 3.32
CA PHE A 260 14.46 -6.59 2.92
C PHE A 260 15.72 -7.01 3.70
N TYR A 261 15.58 -7.13 5.03
CA TYR A 261 16.66 -7.55 5.90
C TYR A 261 17.05 -9.01 5.66
N ILE A 262 16.08 -9.90 5.49
CA ILE A 262 16.35 -11.35 5.37
C ILE A 262 17.01 -11.69 4.03
N ILE A 263 16.54 -11.15 2.91
CA ILE A 263 17.11 -11.45 1.57
C ILE A 263 18.54 -10.88 1.45
N LEU A 264 18.76 -9.69 2.00
CA LEU A 264 20.10 -9.10 2.05
C LEU A 264 21.04 -9.94 2.94
N TYR A 265 20.53 -10.39 4.10
CA TYR A 265 21.28 -11.21 5.05
C TYR A 265 21.58 -12.62 4.52
N THR A 266 20.64 -13.28 3.84
CA THR A 266 20.86 -14.62 3.27
C THR A 266 21.82 -14.58 2.08
N LYS A 267 21.79 -13.53 1.25
CA LYS A 267 22.75 -13.35 0.15
C LYS A 267 24.15 -12.97 0.65
N LEU A 268 24.24 -12.24 1.77
CA LEU A 268 25.50 -11.97 2.49
C LEU A 268 26.07 -13.20 3.22
N LEU A 269 25.23 -14.13 3.65
CA LEU A 269 25.66 -15.38 4.30
C LEU A 269 26.11 -16.45 3.30
N ASN A 270 25.56 -16.45 2.08
CA ASN A 270 25.87 -17.48 1.08
C ASN A 270 27.26 -17.31 0.45
N ASP A 271 27.85 -16.10 0.52
CA ASP A 271 29.21 -15.81 0.06
C ASP A 271 30.01 -15.16 1.20
N ASN A 272 30.96 -15.92 1.75
CA ASN A 272 31.79 -15.67 2.94
C ASN A 272 32.04 -14.19 3.35
N ILE A 273 31.84 -13.96 4.64
CA ILE A 273 31.88 -12.71 5.41
C ILE A 273 33.20 -11.93 5.29
N ASN A 274 33.11 -10.63 4.94
CA ASN A 274 33.70 -9.54 5.74
C ASN A 274 33.37 -8.15 5.14
N SER A 275 32.44 -7.41 5.75
CA SER A 275 32.59 -5.95 5.89
C SER A 275 31.50 -5.36 6.80
N TYR A 276 31.89 -5.04 8.03
CA TYR A 276 31.07 -4.31 9.02
C TYR A 276 30.70 -2.88 8.58
N LEU A 277 31.36 -2.34 7.55
CA LEU A 277 31.09 -1.00 7.02
C LEU A 277 29.70 -0.88 6.36
N MET A 278 29.16 -2.00 5.86
CA MET A 278 27.88 -2.01 5.14
C MET A 278 26.66 -2.04 6.06
N HIS A 279 26.78 -2.56 7.29
CA HIS A 279 25.69 -2.50 8.27
C HIS A 279 25.33 -1.06 8.64
N ILE A 280 26.30 -0.14 8.62
CA ILE A 280 26.10 1.28 8.92
C ILE A 280 25.41 1.99 7.74
N ILE A 281 25.79 1.68 6.49
CA ILE A 281 25.20 2.30 5.29
C ILE A 281 23.76 1.81 5.06
N ILE A 282 23.47 0.55 5.36
CA ILE A 282 22.10 -0.01 5.29
C ILE A 282 21.21 0.58 6.39
N LEU A 283 21.74 0.85 7.59
CA LEU A 283 20.99 1.56 8.63
C LEU A 283 20.66 3.01 8.24
N LEU A 284 21.55 3.66 7.50
CA LEU A 284 21.40 5.06 7.06
C LEU A 284 20.49 5.25 5.84
N LEU A 285 20.24 4.20 5.05
CA LEU A 285 19.34 4.24 3.88
C LEU A 285 17.89 3.85 4.21
N VAL A 286 17.64 3.35 5.42
CA VAL A 286 16.33 2.85 5.89
C VAL A 286 15.69 3.77 6.97
N LEU A 287 16.43 4.78 7.45
CA LEU A 287 15.89 5.93 8.20
C LEU A 287 15.63 7.11 7.25
#